data_AF-A0A856MLF1-F1
#
_entry.id   AF-A0A856MLF1-F1
#
_cell.length_a   1.000
_cell.length_b   1.000
_cell.length_c   1.000
_cell.angle_alpha   90.00
_cell.angle_beta   90.00
_cell.angle_gamma   90.00
#
_symmetry.space_group_name_H-M   'P 1'
#
loop_
_entity.id
_entity.type
_entity.pdbx_description
1 polymer ?
#
loop_
_entity_poly.entity_id
_entity_poly.type
_entity_poly.pdbx_seq_one_letter_code
_entity_poly.pdbx_strand_id
1 'polypeptide(L)'
;MNNSKVRISRDIAADVFALAAESYTKESQDYSLEELIQAGAEVEIPPEFIVRAVQQIKAKQIQARERQQKLKLIFISGSAGAALMLFGVLVYNMITSQFTHTRRSPEHRFHAARFSTDEDPNRFPPQHFRHHRHNRQHITNVTGEVQQYLFNPEGQADGLLLNNGLQVKFPPFMGDSLMATVSPGTQITVSGTSGFPSRFGQEIRARSITNPQTGQTLMPQTSPILPQPPNSGNYGNVSVEGSAQNWLVGYRGNINGVVLSNGAVVRFPRSASHQLDSIANVGDKVQAEGFGTRNDSGQTVEATTLTINGQSVPLEPQNRYLR
;
A
#
# COMPACT_ATOMS: atom_id res chain seq x y z
N MET A 1 50.40 24.93 -24.04
CA MET A 1 49.80 23.60 -23.83
C MET A 1 50.56 22.89 -22.73
N ASN A 2 49.95 22.63 -21.57
CA ASN A 2 50.28 21.42 -20.79
C ASN A 2 49.15 21.10 -19.79
N ASN A 3 48.05 20.51 -20.28
CA ASN A 3 47.02 19.92 -19.43
C ASN A 3 47.47 18.52 -19.04
N SER A 4 48.28 18.40 -17.99
CA SER A 4 48.60 17.12 -17.36
C SER A 4 47.34 16.58 -16.66
N LYS A 5 46.52 15.82 -17.42
CA LYS A 5 45.41 15.04 -16.87
C LYS A 5 45.97 14.06 -15.83
N VAL A 6 45.71 14.31 -14.56
CA VAL A 6 46.02 13.39 -13.46
C VAL A 6 45.31 12.07 -13.77
N ARG A 7 46.09 11.00 -13.98
CA ARG A 7 45.57 9.66 -14.26
C ARG A 7 45.56 8.88 -12.95
N ILE A 8 44.36 8.56 -12.47
CA ILE A 8 44.16 7.70 -11.30
C ILE A 8 44.36 6.25 -11.75
N SER A 9 45.16 5.49 -11.00
CA SER A 9 45.44 4.09 -11.31
C SER A 9 44.19 3.22 -11.10
N ARG A 10 44.03 2.18 -11.93
CA ARG A 10 42.79 1.40 -12.03
C ARG A 10 42.46 0.61 -10.75
N ASP A 11 43.49 0.25 -9.99
CA ASP A 11 43.42 -0.45 -8.70
C ASP A 11 42.82 0.41 -7.57
N ILE A 12 43.08 1.72 -7.57
CA ILE A 12 42.54 2.64 -6.54
C ILE A 12 41.22 3.30 -6.95
N ALA A 13 40.81 3.17 -8.21
CA ALA A 13 39.61 3.84 -8.72
C ALA A 13 38.33 3.38 -8.00
N ALA A 14 38.22 2.08 -7.69
CA ALA A 14 37.06 1.52 -7.00
C ALA A 14 36.91 2.08 -5.57
N ASP A 15 38.01 2.17 -4.84
CA ASP A 15 38.04 2.72 -3.48
C ASP A 15 37.74 4.21 -3.48
N VAL A 16 38.24 4.96 -4.47
CA VAL A 16 37.93 6.39 -4.63
C VAL A 16 36.42 6.60 -4.86
N PHE A 17 35.77 5.77 -5.67
CA PHE A 17 34.32 5.84 -5.87
C PHE A 17 33.53 5.44 -4.62
N ALA A 18 33.98 4.40 -3.91
CA ALA A 18 33.35 3.97 -2.66
C ALA A 18 33.44 5.06 -1.58
N LEU A 19 34.61 5.67 -1.41
CA LEU A 19 34.84 6.75 -0.46
C LEU A 19 34.03 8.00 -0.85
N ALA A 20 33.98 8.34 -2.14
CA ALA A 20 33.17 9.46 -2.63
C ALA A 20 31.66 9.22 -2.41
N ALA A 21 31.17 8.00 -2.61
CA ALA A 21 29.79 7.64 -2.33
C ALA A 21 29.48 7.70 -0.82
N GLU A 22 30.40 7.24 0.04
CA GLU A 22 30.28 7.35 1.49
C GLU A 22 30.28 8.82 1.93
N SER A 23 31.20 9.64 1.43
CA SER A 23 31.25 11.09 1.68
C SER A 23 29.97 11.79 1.25
N TYR A 24 29.43 11.45 0.08
CA TYR A 24 28.16 11.99 -0.41
C TYR A 24 27.00 11.64 0.54
N THR A 25 26.97 10.41 1.06
CA THR A 25 25.95 9.95 2.02
C THR A 25 26.09 10.62 3.40
N LYS A 26 27.31 11.01 3.78
CA LYS A 26 27.63 11.66 5.07
C LYS A 26 27.29 13.15 5.09
N GLU A 27 27.26 13.80 3.92
CA GLU A 27 27.02 15.23 3.76
C GLU A 27 25.55 15.55 3.43
N SER A 28 24.80 14.63 2.82
CA SER A 28 23.43 14.87 2.35
C SER A 28 22.33 14.62 3.41
N GLN A 29 22.36 15.32 4.56
CA GLN A 29 21.29 15.17 5.56
C GLN A 29 20.16 16.20 5.53
N ASP A 30 20.26 17.33 4.83
CA ASP A 30 19.12 18.23 4.63
C ASP A 30 19.39 19.10 3.39
N TYR A 31 18.35 19.37 2.58
CA TYR A 31 18.47 20.31 1.47
C TYR A 31 18.27 21.75 1.95
N SER A 32 19.19 22.65 1.62
CA SER A 32 19.01 24.08 1.84
C SER A 32 17.95 24.66 0.89
N LEU A 33 17.39 25.83 1.24
CA LEU A 33 16.39 26.49 0.40
C LEU A 33 16.99 26.89 -0.96
N GLU A 34 18.25 27.28 -0.95
CA GLU A 34 19.04 27.71 -2.09
C GLU A 34 19.32 26.56 -3.06
N GLU A 35 19.65 25.37 -2.54
CA GLU A 35 19.82 24.16 -3.35
C GLU A 35 18.50 23.71 -3.99
N LEU A 36 17.38 23.83 -3.28
CA LEU A 36 16.06 23.53 -3.85
C LEU A 36 15.68 24.51 -4.95
N ILE A 37 16.00 25.80 -4.79
CA ILE A 37 15.79 26.81 -5.83
C ILE A 37 16.64 26.51 -7.06
N GLN A 38 17.90 26.14 -6.87
CA GLN A 38 18.82 25.79 -7.95
C GLN A 38 18.38 24.52 -8.69
N ALA A 39 17.98 23.48 -7.96
CA ALA A 39 17.44 22.24 -8.54
C ALA A 39 16.11 22.49 -9.29
N GLY A 40 15.27 23.39 -8.79
CA GLY A 40 14.04 23.79 -9.47
C GLY A 40 14.29 24.62 -10.73
N ALA A 41 15.31 25.47 -10.74
CA ALA A 41 15.70 26.25 -11.91
C ALA A 41 16.16 25.35 -13.08
N GLU A 42 16.78 24.19 -12.79
CA GLU A 42 17.17 23.19 -13.80
C GLU A 42 15.97 22.59 -14.56
N VAL A 43 14.80 22.58 -13.93
CA VAL A 43 13.54 22.12 -14.52
C VAL A 43 12.56 23.27 -14.78
N GLU A 44 13.09 24.49 -14.92
CA GLU A 44 12.34 25.72 -15.24
C GLU A 44 11.22 26.09 -14.24
N ILE A 45 11.36 25.70 -12.96
CA ILE A 45 10.44 26.10 -11.90
C ILE A 45 10.88 27.47 -11.36
N PRO A 46 10.00 28.50 -11.40
CA PRO A 46 10.34 29.80 -10.86
C PRO A 46 10.56 29.76 -9.34
N PRO A 47 11.58 30.47 -8.82
CA PRO A 47 12.03 30.36 -7.42
C PRO A 47 10.94 30.72 -6.40
N GLU A 48 10.00 31.60 -6.74
CA GLU A 48 8.90 32.00 -5.87
C GLU A 48 7.97 30.85 -5.48
N PHE A 49 7.84 29.82 -6.33
CA PHE A 49 7.01 28.65 -6.03
C PHE A 49 7.68 27.74 -5.02
N ILE A 50 9.01 27.62 -5.08
CA ILE A 50 9.80 26.78 -4.18
C ILE A 50 9.84 27.40 -2.78
N VAL A 51 10.05 28.72 -2.72
CA VAL A 51 10.00 29.49 -1.46
C VAL A 51 8.63 29.37 -0.78
N ARG A 52 7.53 29.53 -1.54
CA ARG A 52 6.17 29.38 -1.00
C ARG A 52 5.88 27.95 -0.54
N ALA A 53 6.32 26.94 -1.29
CA ALA A 53 6.14 25.53 -0.94
C ALA A 53 6.84 25.19 0.39
N VAL A 54 8.10 25.62 0.55
CA VAL A 54 8.87 25.40 1.79
C VAL A 54 8.21 26.11 2.98
N GLN A 55 7.73 27.34 2.80
CA GLN A 55 7.00 28.07 3.87
C GLN A 55 5.71 27.36 4.28
N GLN A 56 4.92 26.87 3.32
CA GLN A 56 3.68 26.15 3.61
C GLN A 56 3.94 24.82 4.33
N ILE A 57 5.00 24.10 3.94
CA ILE A 57 5.39 22.85 4.60
C ILE A 57 5.87 23.12 6.04
N LYS A 58 6.69 24.16 6.25
CA LYS A 58 7.13 24.57 7.60
C LYS A 58 5.95 24.94 8.49
N ALA A 59 4.99 25.72 7.99
CA ALA A 59 3.81 26.11 8.75
C ALA A 59 2.95 24.89 9.16
N LYS A 60 2.77 23.92 8.24
CA LYS A 60 2.04 22.68 8.53
C LYS A 60 2.77 21.80 9.56
N GLN A 61 4.10 21.71 9.49
CA GLN A 61 4.88 20.95 10.47
C GLN A 61 4.84 21.56 11.87
N ILE A 62 4.88 22.89 11.98
CA ILE A 62 4.72 23.60 13.27
C ILE A 62 3.36 23.30 13.86
N GLN A 63 2.28 23.42 13.09
CA GLN A 63 0.93 23.07 13.55
C GLN A 63 0.78 21.61 13.96
N ALA A 64 1.42 20.68 13.23
CA ALA A 64 1.40 19.26 13.58
C ALA A 64 2.12 18.97 14.91
N ARG A 65 3.27 19.63 15.17
CA ARG A 65 3.99 19.53 16.44
C ARG A 65 3.20 20.11 17.60
N GLU A 66 2.56 21.28 17.42
CA GLU A 66 1.72 21.89 18.47
C GLU A 66 0.53 21.00 18.83
N ARG A 67 -0.13 20.39 17.84
CA ARG A 67 -1.20 19.42 18.09
C ARG A 67 -0.71 18.24 18.94
N GLN A 68 0.45 17.68 18.61
CA GLN A 68 1.04 16.59 19.39
C GLN A 68 1.44 17.02 20.81
N GLN A 69 1.95 18.24 21.00
CA GLN A 69 2.29 18.76 22.33
C GLN A 69 1.06 19.02 23.19
N LYS A 70 -0.01 19.57 22.60
CA LYS A 70 -1.30 19.72 23.30
C LYS A 70 -1.89 18.37 23.70
N LEU A 71 -1.76 17.35 22.85
CA LEU A 71 -2.15 15.98 23.17
C LEU A 71 -1.28 15.36 24.28
N LYS A 72 0.04 15.60 24.27
CA LYS A 72 0.94 15.14 25.34
C LYS A 72 0.63 15.78 26.71
N LEU A 73 0.18 17.04 26.73
CA LEU A 73 -0.18 17.72 27.98
C LEU A 73 -1.48 17.18 28.60
N ILE A 74 -2.37 16.59 27.79
CA ILE A 74 -3.62 15.96 28.26
C ILE A 74 -3.32 14.65 29.04
N PHE A 75 -2.16 14.01 28.82
CA PHE A 75 -1.79 12.75 29.51
C PHE A 75 -1.22 12.92 30.92
N ILE A 76 -1.02 14.14 31.42
CA ILE A 76 -0.49 14.39 32.79
C ILE A 76 -1.61 14.73 33.79
N SER A 77 -2.84 14.96 33.36
CA SER A 77 -3.97 15.24 34.26
C SER A 77 -5.17 14.31 33.97
N GLY A 78 -5.11 13.09 34.49
CA GLY A 78 -6.26 12.19 34.45
C GLY A 78 -5.87 10.72 34.46
N SER A 79 -5.79 10.12 35.65
CA SER A 79 -6.11 8.71 35.94
C SER A 79 -5.45 7.57 35.12
N ALA A 80 -4.39 7.81 34.34
CA ALA A 80 -3.64 6.75 33.65
C ALA A 80 -2.25 6.44 34.27
N GLY A 81 -1.86 7.14 35.33
CA GLY A 81 -0.57 6.93 36.01
C GLY A 81 -0.48 5.64 36.85
N ALA A 82 -1.61 5.03 37.22
CA ALA A 82 -1.63 3.84 38.07
C ALA A 82 -1.64 2.51 37.29
N ALA A 83 -2.10 2.52 36.03
CA ALA A 83 -2.25 1.29 35.24
C ALA A 83 -0.93 0.76 34.65
N LEU A 84 0.09 1.62 34.50
CA LEU A 84 1.37 1.24 33.91
C LEU A 84 2.33 0.50 34.87
N MET A 85 2.06 0.46 36.18
CA MET A 85 2.87 -0.33 37.12
C MET A 85 2.53 -1.83 37.13
N LEU A 86 1.37 -2.24 36.61
CA LEU A 86 0.96 -3.65 36.60
C LEU A 86 1.27 -4.40 35.30
N PHE A 87 1.79 -3.71 34.28
CA PHE A 87 2.13 -4.33 32.98
C PHE A 87 3.58 -4.84 32.90
N GLY A 88 4.42 -4.57 33.91
CA GLY A 88 5.85 -4.92 33.90
C GLY A 88 6.21 -6.35 34.34
N VAL A 89 5.28 -7.11 34.91
CA VAL A 89 5.58 -8.43 35.52
C VAL A 89 5.31 -9.61 34.57
N LEU A 90 4.46 -9.44 33.55
CA LEU A 90 4.04 -10.56 32.68
C LEU A 90 4.99 -10.85 31.50
N VAL A 91 5.94 -9.97 31.18
CA VAL A 91 6.80 -10.15 29.99
C VAL A 91 8.13 -10.85 30.31
N TYR A 92 8.54 -10.95 31.58
CA TYR A 92 9.87 -11.49 31.92
C TYR A 92 9.99 -13.02 31.81
N ASN A 93 8.87 -13.76 31.92
CA ASN A 93 8.90 -15.23 31.89
C ASN A 93 8.79 -15.87 30.49
N MET A 94 8.63 -15.07 29.42
CA MET A 94 8.43 -15.59 28.05
C MET A 94 9.72 -15.54 27.20
N ILE A 95 10.89 -15.34 27.82
CA ILE A 95 12.20 -15.36 27.15
C ILE A 95 13.20 -16.13 28.02
N THR A 96 12.98 -17.43 28.25
CA THR A 96 14.05 -18.30 28.81
C THR A 96 13.91 -19.80 28.57
N SER A 97 12.96 -20.27 27.76
CA SER A 97 12.99 -21.67 27.35
C SER A 97 12.80 -21.74 25.85
N GLN A 98 13.83 -22.22 25.14
CA GLN A 98 13.81 -23.11 23.96
C GLN A 98 15.11 -22.93 23.15
N PHE A 99 16.25 -23.42 23.65
CA PHE A 99 17.34 -23.93 22.79
C PHE A 99 18.15 -24.98 23.54
N THR A 100 17.66 -26.21 23.55
CA THR A 100 18.54 -27.38 23.56
C THR A 100 18.04 -28.33 22.48
N HIS A 101 18.82 -28.49 21.41
CA HIS A 101 19.03 -29.78 20.77
C HIS A 101 20.28 -29.74 19.88
N THR A 102 21.20 -30.60 20.28
CA THR A 102 22.40 -31.12 19.63
C THR A 102 22.11 -31.77 18.27
N ARG A 103 22.99 -31.55 17.28
CA ARG A 103 23.37 -32.51 16.20
C ARG A 103 24.71 -32.04 15.60
N ARG A 104 25.82 -32.75 15.83
CA ARG A 104 26.39 -33.84 15.01
C ARG A 104 26.55 -33.51 13.52
N SER A 105 27.82 -33.39 13.11
CA SER A 105 28.31 -33.50 11.72
C SER A 105 27.87 -34.82 11.07
N PRO A 106 27.77 -34.84 9.73
CA PRO A 106 28.83 -35.52 8.98
C PRO A 106 29.24 -34.79 7.69
N GLU A 107 30.49 -35.06 7.33
CA GLU A 107 31.14 -34.69 6.09
C GLU A 107 30.40 -35.24 4.87
N HIS A 108 30.26 -34.43 3.82
CA HIS A 108 30.14 -34.95 2.47
C HIS A 108 30.97 -34.12 1.49
N ARG A 109 32.03 -34.80 1.03
CA ARG A 109 32.90 -34.47 -0.09
C ARG A 109 32.06 -34.22 -1.35
N PHE A 110 32.30 -33.11 -2.04
CA PHE A 110 31.93 -32.98 -3.44
C PHE A 110 33.16 -32.64 -4.29
N HIS A 111 33.30 -33.45 -5.32
CA HIS A 111 34.39 -33.46 -6.28
C HIS A 111 34.37 -32.20 -7.16
N ALA A 112 35.57 -31.70 -7.44
CA ALA A 112 35.81 -30.67 -8.44
C ALA A 112 35.40 -31.18 -9.83
N ALA A 113 34.36 -30.55 -10.41
CA ALA A 113 34.11 -30.60 -11.83
C ALA A 113 34.73 -29.35 -12.47
N ARG A 114 35.87 -29.55 -13.13
CA ARG A 114 36.42 -28.60 -14.10
C ARG A 114 35.48 -28.57 -15.30
N PHE A 115 34.98 -27.40 -15.67
CA PHE A 115 34.46 -27.17 -17.01
C PHE A 115 35.28 -26.07 -17.67
N SER A 116 35.90 -26.49 -18.77
CA SER A 116 36.75 -25.71 -19.65
C SER A 116 35.96 -24.61 -20.32
N THR A 117 36.61 -23.46 -20.46
CA THR A 117 36.33 -22.39 -21.39
C THR A 117 36.35 -22.91 -22.83
N ASP A 118 35.23 -22.82 -23.54
CA ASP A 118 35.20 -22.62 -24.99
C ASP A 118 33.85 -21.98 -25.37
N GLU A 119 33.77 -20.65 -25.33
CA GLU A 119 32.64 -19.88 -25.87
C GLU A 119 33.14 -19.03 -27.04
N ASP A 120 32.73 -19.44 -28.24
CA ASP A 120 32.88 -18.74 -29.52
C ASP A 120 32.19 -17.37 -29.47
N PRO A 121 32.92 -16.25 -29.67
CA PRO A 121 32.38 -14.90 -29.52
C PRO A 121 31.42 -14.46 -30.65
N ASN A 122 31.11 -15.30 -31.64
CA ASN A 122 30.27 -14.92 -32.79
C ASN A 122 28.92 -15.66 -32.92
N ARG A 123 28.40 -16.29 -31.86
CA ARG A 123 27.03 -16.82 -31.88
C ARG A 123 26.01 -15.75 -31.50
N PHE A 124 25.32 -15.18 -32.50
CA PHE A 124 24.09 -14.42 -32.29
C PHE A 124 23.05 -15.29 -31.56
N PRO A 125 22.37 -14.81 -30.50
CA PRO A 125 21.31 -15.57 -29.87
C PRO A 125 20.10 -15.69 -30.81
N PRO A 126 19.38 -16.84 -30.80
CA PRO A 126 18.17 -17.02 -31.60
C PRO A 126 17.10 -16.00 -31.21
N GLN A 127 16.54 -15.33 -32.21
CA GLN A 127 15.51 -14.30 -32.09
C GLN A 127 14.14 -14.89 -31.72
N HIS A 128 13.98 -15.45 -30.53
CA HIS A 128 12.68 -15.89 -30.02
C HIS A 128 12.43 -15.49 -28.57
N PHE A 129 12.56 -14.19 -28.27
CA PHE A 129 11.73 -13.55 -27.26
C PHE A 129 11.09 -12.29 -27.83
N ARG A 130 10.21 -12.49 -28.82
CA ARG A 130 9.15 -11.52 -29.08
C ARG A 130 8.26 -11.50 -27.84
N HIS A 131 8.52 -10.59 -26.92
CA HIS A 131 7.56 -10.19 -25.91
C HIS A 131 6.35 -9.53 -26.60
N HIS A 132 5.47 -10.35 -27.17
CA HIS A 132 4.06 -10.01 -27.26
C HIS A 132 3.55 -10.12 -25.80
N ARG A 133 2.99 -9.11 -25.15
CA ARG A 133 2.23 -7.98 -25.67
C ARG A 133 2.37 -6.80 -24.72
N HIS A 134 2.47 -5.60 -25.29
CA HIS A 134 1.83 -4.44 -24.69
C HIS A 134 0.36 -4.83 -24.52
N ASN A 135 -0.10 -5.03 -23.28
CA ASN A 135 -1.53 -5.17 -23.01
C ASN A 135 -2.17 -3.82 -23.38
N ARG A 136 -2.57 -3.68 -24.64
CA ARG A 136 -3.54 -2.68 -25.07
C ARG A 136 -4.69 -2.83 -24.08
N GLN A 137 -4.96 -1.80 -23.28
CA GLN A 137 -5.94 -1.85 -22.19
C GLN A 137 -7.32 -2.20 -22.78
N HIS A 138 -7.60 -3.49 -22.91
CA HIS A 138 -8.80 -3.98 -23.55
C HIS A 138 -9.98 -3.55 -22.69
N ILE A 139 -10.84 -2.72 -23.28
CA ILE A 139 -12.12 -2.40 -22.67
C ILE A 139 -12.89 -3.71 -22.57
N THR A 140 -13.28 -4.09 -21.38
CA THR A 140 -14.13 -5.25 -21.12
C THR A 140 -15.51 -4.75 -20.73
N ASN A 141 -16.55 -5.38 -21.27
CA ASN A 141 -17.93 -5.19 -20.84
C ASN A 141 -18.35 -6.38 -20.00
N VAL A 142 -18.81 -6.14 -18.78
CA VAL A 142 -19.26 -7.18 -17.86
C VAL A 142 -20.63 -6.81 -17.32
N THR A 143 -21.51 -7.81 -17.21
CA THR A 143 -22.82 -7.66 -16.58
C THR A 143 -22.80 -8.45 -15.27
N GLY A 144 -23.32 -7.85 -14.20
CA GLY A 144 -23.41 -8.51 -12.89
C GLY A 144 -24.36 -7.77 -11.94
N GLU A 145 -24.84 -8.48 -10.93
CA GLU A 145 -25.73 -7.93 -9.91
C GLU A 145 -24.89 -7.36 -8.77
N VAL A 146 -25.23 -6.15 -8.32
CA VAL A 146 -24.53 -5.53 -7.19
C VAL A 146 -24.88 -6.25 -5.90
N GLN A 147 -23.87 -6.83 -5.26
CA GLN A 147 -24.00 -7.42 -3.93
C GLN A 147 -23.96 -6.34 -2.84
N GLN A 148 -23.00 -5.41 -2.94
CA GLN A 148 -22.85 -4.30 -1.98
C GLN A 148 -21.95 -3.19 -2.54
N TYR A 149 -22.00 -2.03 -1.91
CA TYR A 149 -21.02 -0.98 -2.11
C TYR A 149 -19.69 -1.32 -1.42
N LEU A 150 -18.59 -0.82 -1.98
CA LEU A 150 -17.29 -0.79 -1.32
C LEU A 150 -16.99 0.65 -0.94
N PHE A 151 -16.70 0.88 0.34
CA PHE A 151 -16.37 2.19 0.87
C PHE A 151 -14.85 2.31 1.09
N ASN A 152 -14.35 3.54 0.99
CA ASN A 152 -13.03 3.91 1.49
C ASN A 152 -13.11 4.27 2.99
N PRO A 153 -11.96 4.35 3.70
CA PRO A 153 -11.95 4.73 5.11
C PRO A 153 -12.61 6.08 5.39
N GLU A 154 -12.63 6.99 4.41
CA GLU A 154 -13.31 8.28 4.46
C GLU A 154 -14.85 8.20 4.36
N GLY A 155 -15.41 6.99 4.17
CA GLY A 155 -16.85 6.75 4.14
C GLY A 155 -17.51 7.02 2.79
N GLN A 156 -16.75 7.24 1.73
CA GLN A 156 -17.22 7.41 0.36
C GLN A 156 -17.26 6.08 -0.37
N ALA A 157 -18.31 5.84 -1.15
CA ALA A 157 -18.36 4.67 -2.04
C ALA A 157 -17.33 4.83 -3.16
N ASP A 158 -16.31 3.96 -3.18
CA ASP A 158 -15.24 3.96 -4.18
C ASP A 158 -15.33 2.74 -5.11
N GLY A 159 -16.38 1.93 -4.97
CA GLY A 159 -16.60 0.77 -5.80
C GLY A 159 -17.84 -0.03 -5.45
N LEU A 160 -18.00 -1.15 -6.16
CA LEU A 160 -19.06 -2.14 -5.98
C LEU A 160 -18.43 -3.53 -5.90
N LEU A 161 -18.99 -4.39 -5.06
CA LEU A 161 -18.78 -5.82 -5.17
C LEU A 161 -19.99 -6.43 -5.88
N LEU A 162 -19.75 -7.20 -6.93
CA LEU A 162 -20.80 -7.95 -7.61
C LEU A 162 -20.95 -9.35 -7.03
N ASN A 163 -22.13 -9.96 -7.17
CA ASN A 163 -22.43 -11.29 -6.64
C ASN A 163 -21.51 -12.41 -7.15
N ASN A 164 -20.87 -12.20 -8.30
CA ASN A 164 -19.88 -13.11 -8.89
C ASN A 164 -18.44 -12.86 -8.38
N GLY A 165 -18.26 -11.97 -7.40
CA GLY A 165 -16.96 -11.62 -6.81
C GLY A 165 -16.14 -10.58 -7.59
N LEU A 166 -16.65 -10.07 -8.72
CA LEU A 166 -15.99 -8.98 -9.45
C LEU A 166 -16.06 -7.68 -8.64
N GLN A 167 -14.92 -6.99 -8.56
CA GLN A 167 -14.78 -5.74 -7.82
C GLN A 167 -14.71 -4.58 -8.80
N VAL A 168 -15.76 -3.77 -8.85
CA VAL A 168 -15.83 -2.59 -9.72
C VAL A 168 -15.26 -1.41 -8.97
N LYS A 169 -14.21 -0.78 -9.47
CA LYS A 169 -13.65 0.46 -8.90
C LYS A 169 -14.11 1.70 -9.66
N PHE A 170 -14.45 2.72 -8.88
CA PHE A 170 -14.97 4.00 -9.35
C PHE A 170 -14.33 5.16 -8.55
N PRO A 171 -14.22 6.38 -9.11
CA PRO A 171 -13.63 7.48 -8.37
C PRO A 171 -14.40 7.80 -7.07
N PRO A 172 -13.72 7.92 -5.91
CA PRO A 172 -14.36 8.06 -4.60
C PRO A 172 -15.18 9.34 -4.46
N PHE A 173 -14.77 10.44 -5.10
CA PHE A 173 -15.52 11.70 -5.06
C PHE A 173 -16.87 11.64 -5.79
N MET A 174 -17.11 10.59 -6.58
CA MET A 174 -18.40 10.32 -7.23
C MET A 174 -19.22 9.27 -6.47
N GLY A 175 -18.86 8.93 -5.23
CA GLY A 175 -19.53 7.90 -4.44
C GLY A 175 -21.04 8.14 -4.29
N ASP A 176 -21.47 9.38 -4.04
CA ASP A 176 -22.89 9.71 -3.93
C ASP A 176 -23.63 9.52 -5.26
N SER A 177 -23.00 9.90 -6.38
CA SER A 177 -23.56 9.66 -7.72
C SER A 177 -23.64 8.17 -8.04
N LEU A 178 -22.67 7.38 -7.59
CA LEU A 178 -22.69 5.92 -7.72
C LEU A 178 -23.87 5.32 -6.96
N MET A 179 -24.05 5.68 -5.69
CA MET A 179 -25.15 5.19 -4.85
C MET A 179 -26.54 5.68 -5.33
N ALA A 180 -26.61 6.86 -5.95
CA ALA A 180 -27.85 7.37 -6.55
C ALA A 180 -28.23 6.66 -7.86
N THR A 181 -27.25 6.10 -8.58
CA THR A 181 -27.48 5.44 -9.88
C THR A 181 -27.77 3.94 -9.72
N VAL A 182 -27.16 3.30 -8.73
CA VAL A 182 -27.12 1.85 -8.57
C VAL A 182 -27.26 1.49 -7.10
N SER A 183 -28.10 0.49 -6.78
CA SER A 183 -28.26 -0.04 -5.42
C SER A 183 -27.97 -1.55 -5.35
N PRO A 184 -27.66 -2.12 -4.17
CA PRO A 184 -27.58 -3.56 -4.00
C PRO A 184 -28.84 -4.27 -4.53
N GLY A 185 -28.68 -5.42 -5.17
CA GLY A 185 -29.72 -6.14 -5.91
C GLY A 185 -29.97 -5.63 -7.34
N THR A 186 -29.31 -4.54 -7.77
CA THR A 186 -29.46 -4.01 -9.13
C THR A 186 -28.54 -4.76 -10.10
N GLN A 187 -29.08 -5.19 -11.24
CA GLN A 187 -28.29 -5.65 -12.38
C GLN A 187 -27.63 -4.45 -13.08
N ILE A 188 -26.32 -4.49 -13.32
CA ILE A 188 -25.61 -3.43 -14.05
C ILE A 188 -24.77 -3.99 -15.21
N THR A 189 -24.43 -3.12 -16.15
CA THR A 189 -23.40 -3.35 -17.16
C THR A 189 -22.25 -2.37 -16.94
N VAL A 190 -21.04 -2.92 -16.82
CA VAL A 190 -19.80 -2.16 -16.58
C VAL A 190 -18.93 -2.24 -17.81
N SER A 191 -18.51 -1.10 -18.34
CA SER A 191 -17.43 -1.02 -19.33
C SER A 191 -16.19 -0.49 -18.63
N GLY A 192 -15.05 -1.18 -18.73
CA GLY A 192 -13.87 -0.79 -17.96
C GLY A 192 -12.59 -1.48 -18.41
N THR A 193 -11.49 -1.22 -17.71
CA THR A 193 -10.27 -2.00 -17.88
C THR A 193 -10.13 -3.00 -16.75
N SER A 194 -10.00 -4.28 -17.10
CA SER A 194 -9.82 -5.37 -16.15
C SER A 194 -8.39 -5.43 -15.63
N GLY A 195 -8.26 -5.59 -14.31
CA GLY A 195 -7.02 -5.91 -13.64
C GLY A 195 -6.64 -7.39 -13.79
N PHE A 196 -5.62 -7.81 -13.05
CA PHE A 196 -5.18 -9.20 -13.03
C PHE A 196 -6.09 -10.04 -12.13
N PRO A 197 -6.64 -11.17 -12.62
CA PRO A 197 -7.41 -12.06 -11.77
C PRO A 197 -6.49 -12.81 -10.78
N SER A 198 -7.04 -13.15 -9.62
CA SER A 198 -6.41 -14.00 -8.61
C SER A 198 -7.46 -14.92 -7.97
N ARG A 199 -7.02 -15.81 -7.07
CA ARG A 199 -7.93 -16.64 -6.24
C ARG A 199 -8.86 -15.83 -5.35
N PHE A 200 -8.55 -14.55 -5.10
CA PHE A 200 -9.35 -13.66 -4.26
C PHE A 200 -10.36 -12.83 -5.06
N GLY A 201 -10.28 -12.85 -6.40
CA GLY A 201 -11.15 -12.08 -7.28
C GLY A 201 -10.39 -11.26 -8.31
N GLN A 202 -11.08 -10.30 -8.90
CA GLN A 202 -10.56 -9.43 -9.94
C GLN A 202 -11.16 -8.03 -9.81
N GLU A 203 -10.31 -7.01 -9.95
CA GLU A 203 -10.76 -5.61 -10.05
C GLU A 203 -11.04 -5.25 -11.51
N ILE A 204 -12.09 -4.47 -11.77
CA ILE A 204 -12.29 -3.72 -13.01
C ILE A 204 -12.39 -2.24 -12.69
N ARG A 205 -11.58 -1.40 -13.35
CA ARG A 205 -11.70 0.05 -13.26
C ARG A 205 -12.73 0.52 -14.27
N ALA A 206 -13.89 0.94 -13.80
CA ALA A 206 -14.99 1.29 -14.67
C ALA A 206 -14.74 2.63 -15.40
N ARG A 207 -15.06 2.64 -16.69
CA ARG A 207 -15.19 3.80 -17.57
C ARG A 207 -16.66 4.16 -17.82
N SER A 208 -17.56 3.20 -17.67
CA SER A 208 -18.99 3.46 -17.52
C SER A 208 -19.64 2.37 -16.67
N ILE A 209 -20.68 2.76 -15.96
CA ILE A 209 -21.60 1.86 -15.26
C ILE A 209 -23.01 2.22 -15.73
N THR A 210 -23.70 1.28 -16.36
CA THR A 210 -25.05 1.46 -16.87
C THR A 210 -26.03 0.63 -16.05
N ASN A 211 -27.08 1.27 -15.56
CA ASN A 211 -28.25 0.61 -15.01
C ASN A 211 -29.26 0.37 -16.17
N PRO A 212 -29.40 -0.87 -16.69
CA PRO A 212 -30.27 -1.17 -17.82
C PRO A 212 -31.76 -1.03 -17.49
N GLN A 213 -32.15 -1.07 -16.20
CA GLN A 213 -33.55 -0.89 -15.80
C GLN A 213 -34.00 0.56 -15.91
N THR A 214 -33.10 1.52 -15.62
CA THR A 214 -33.40 2.96 -15.67
C THR A 214 -32.85 3.65 -16.92
N GLY A 215 -31.94 3.00 -17.64
CA GLY A 215 -31.19 3.59 -18.77
C GLY A 215 -30.09 4.57 -18.34
N GLN A 216 -29.92 4.82 -17.04
CA GLN A 216 -28.91 5.75 -16.54
C GLN A 216 -27.50 5.17 -16.73
N THR A 217 -26.57 6.02 -17.18
CA THR A 217 -25.16 5.67 -17.33
C THR A 217 -24.29 6.66 -16.59
N LEU A 218 -23.51 6.14 -15.64
CA LEU A 218 -22.52 6.88 -14.89
C LEU A 218 -21.13 6.72 -15.52
N MET A 219 -20.48 7.83 -15.82
CA MET A 219 -19.11 7.86 -16.36
C MET A 219 -18.19 8.62 -15.40
N PRO A 220 -16.94 8.19 -15.19
CA PRO A 220 -15.98 8.93 -14.40
C PRO A 220 -15.78 10.35 -14.92
N GLN A 221 -15.80 11.33 -14.03
CA GLN A 221 -15.45 12.71 -14.31
C GLN A 221 -14.03 13.00 -13.79
N THR A 222 -13.45 14.11 -14.20
CA THR A 222 -12.24 14.65 -13.54
C THR A 222 -12.67 15.39 -12.27
N SER A 223 -11.96 15.19 -11.15
CA SER A 223 -12.27 15.88 -9.90
C SER A 223 -12.32 17.40 -10.11
N PRO A 224 -13.46 18.06 -9.88
CA PRO A 224 -13.58 19.51 -10.11
C PRO A 224 -12.99 20.35 -8.98
N ILE A 225 -12.53 19.73 -7.89
CA ILE A 225 -12.10 20.40 -6.66
C ILE A 225 -10.74 19.81 -6.22
N LEU A 226 -9.88 20.66 -5.66
CA LEU A 226 -8.70 20.22 -4.90
C LEU A 226 -9.11 19.19 -3.84
N PRO A 227 -8.26 18.20 -3.51
CA PRO A 227 -8.56 17.22 -2.47
C PRO A 227 -8.98 17.93 -1.18
N GLN A 228 -10.25 17.85 -0.84
CA GLN A 228 -10.75 18.35 0.45
C GLN A 228 -10.37 17.31 1.51
N PRO A 229 -9.94 17.74 2.71
CA PRO A 229 -9.75 16.81 3.81
C PRO A 229 -11.07 16.06 4.06
N PRO A 230 -11.02 14.77 4.42
CA PRO A 230 -12.21 13.97 4.69
C PRO A 230 -13.14 14.70 5.65
N ASN A 231 -14.45 14.60 5.43
CA ASN A 231 -15.43 15.19 6.34
C ASN A 231 -15.36 14.44 7.69
N SER A 232 -14.67 15.03 8.67
CA SER A 232 -14.22 14.36 9.89
C SER A 232 -15.30 13.91 10.87
N GLY A 233 -16.59 14.17 10.59
CA GLY A 233 -17.66 13.97 11.58
C GLY A 233 -17.77 12.53 12.09
N ASN A 234 -17.54 11.54 11.21
CA ASN A 234 -17.64 10.12 11.53
C ASN A 234 -16.32 9.35 11.34
N TYR A 235 -15.23 10.05 11.01
CA TYR A 235 -13.92 9.44 10.86
C TYR A 235 -13.23 9.33 12.22
N GLY A 236 -12.91 8.12 12.67
CA GLY A 236 -12.32 7.89 13.98
C GLY A 236 -11.77 6.48 14.16
N ASN A 237 -11.54 6.10 15.41
CA ASN A 237 -11.13 4.73 15.74
C ASN A 237 -12.30 3.78 15.50
N VAL A 238 -12.05 2.73 14.75
CA VAL A 238 -13.04 1.71 14.40
C VAL A 238 -12.46 0.33 14.71
N SER A 239 -13.26 -0.50 15.37
CA SER A 239 -13.00 -1.92 15.58
C SER A 239 -14.11 -2.74 14.92
N VAL A 240 -13.73 -3.78 14.21
CA VAL A 240 -14.65 -4.70 13.51
C VAL A 240 -14.20 -6.15 13.69
N GLU A 241 -15.19 -7.03 13.74
CA GLU A 241 -14.97 -8.46 13.71
C GLU A 241 -16.05 -9.17 12.88
N GLY A 242 -15.69 -10.32 12.33
CA GLY A 242 -16.59 -11.13 11.52
C GLY A 242 -15.87 -12.25 10.79
N SER A 243 -16.60 -13.01 9.98
CA SER A 243 -15.98 -14.01 9.09
C SER A 243 -15.71 -13.39 7.71
N ALA A 244 -14.59 -13.73 7.09
CA ALA A 244 -14.21 -13.25 5.76
C ALA A 244 -15.24 -13.74 4.71
N GLN A 245 -16.04 -12.83 4.17
CA GLN A 245 -17.05 -13.14 3.16
C GLN A 245 -16.46 -13.05 1.75
N ASN A 246 -15.72 -11.98 1.46
CA ASN A 246 -15.04 -11.77 0.18
C ASN A 246 -13.71 -11.05 0.41
N TRP A 247 -12.61 -11.63 -0.05
CA TRP A 247 -11.32 -10.93 -0.09
C TRP A 247 -11.30 -9.90 -1.22
N LEU A 248 -10.69 -8.75 -0.96
CA LEU A 248 -10.57 -7.65 -1.91
C LEU A 248 -9.18 -7.65 -2.55
N VAL A 249 -9.10 -7.24 -3.81
CA VAL A 249 -7.87 -7.15 -4.58
C VAL A 249 -7.68 -5.77 -5.16
N GLY A 250 -6.42 -5.38 -5.36
CA GLY A 250 -6.08 -4.25 -6.21
C GLY A 250 -6.05 -4.65 -7.69
N TYR A 251 -5.90 -3.65 -8.57
CA TYR A 251 -5.74 -3.83 -10.01
C TYR A 251 -4.68 -4.88 -10.44
N ARG A 252 -3.64 -5.10 -9.63
CA ARG A 252 -2.58 -6.08 -9.90
C ARG A 252 -2.91 -7.50 -9.38
N GLY A 253 -4.11 -7.71 -8.86
CA GLY A 253 -4.57 -8.99 -8.29
C GLY A 253 -4.06 -9.27 -6.87
N ASN A 254 -3.26 -8.38 -6.29
CA ASN A 254 -2.78 -8.54 -4.92
C ASN A 254 -3.92 -8.26 -3.93
N ILE A 255 -4.04 -9.09 -2.91
CA ILE A 255 -5.03 -8.90 -1.84
C ILE A 255 -4.79 -7.56 -1.12
N ASN A 256 -5.83 -6.79 -0.82
CA ASN A 256 -5.71 -5.46 -0.20
C ASN A 256 -6.80 -5.13 0.83
N GLY A 257 -7.72 -6.06 1.05
CA GLY A 257 -8.79 -5.90 2.01
C GLY A 257 -9.65 -7.14 2.11
N VAL A 258 -10.70 -7.07 2.91
CA VAL A 258 -11.71 -8.11 3.07
C VAL A 258 -13.05 -7.47 3.43
N VAL A 259 -14.13 -8.02 2.87
CA VAL A 259 -15.49 -7.78 3.34
C VAL A 259 -15.87 -8.88 4.31
N LEU A 260 -16.38 -8.49 5.47
CA LEU A 260 -16.81 -9.38 6.53
C LEU A 260 -18.29 -9.78 6.37
N SER A 261 -18.70 -10.82 7.09
CA SER A 261 -20.07 -11.35 7.11
C SER A 261 -21.13 -10.35 7.59
N ASN A 262 -20.73 -9.30 8.30
CA ASN A 262 -21.60 -8.19 8.73
C ASN A 262 -21.59 -7.00 7.74
N GLY A 263 -20.95 -7.13 6.57
CA GLY A 263 -20.82 -6.09 5.57
C GLY A 263 -19.70 -5.07 5.83
N ALA A 264 -18.96 -5.19 6.93
CA ALA A 264 -17.83 -4.31 7.19
C ALA A 264 -16.68 -4.54 6.21
N VAL A 265 -16.01 -3.48 5.79
CA VAL A 265 -14.84 -3.52 4.90
C VAL A 265 -13.58 -3.24 5.71
N VAL A 266 -12.65 -4.18 5.71
CA VAL A 266 -11.31 -4.00 6.27
C VAL A 266 -10.34 -3.79 5.13
N ARG A 267 -9.55 -2.72 5.17
CA ARG A 267 -8.45 -2.46 4.23
C ARG A 267 -7.13 -2.54 4.99
N PHE A 268 -6.09 -2.98 4.30
CA PHE A 268 -4.76 -3.09 4.90
C PHE A 268 -3.66 -2.73 3.89
N PRO A 269 -2.50 -2.28 4.37
CA PRO A 269 -1.38 -1.93 3.52
C PRO A 269 -0.81 -3.14 2.78
N ARG A 270 -0.07 -2.85 1.71
CA ARG A 270 0.54 -3.88 0.83
C ARG A 270 1.48 -4.85 1.54
N SER A 271 2.11 -4.43 2.63
CA SER A 271 2.94 -5.26 3.51
C SER A 271 2.21 -6.51 3.98
N ALA A 272 0.93 -6.37 4.36
CA ALA A 272 0.09 -7.48 4.80
C ALA A 272 -0.25 -8.44 3.65
N SER A 273 -0.37 -7.93 2.42
CA SER A 273 -0.72 -8.72 1.23
C SER A 273 0.18 -9.94 1.04
N HIS A 274 1.49 -9.77 1.22
CA HIS A 274 2.47 -10.84 1.01
C HIS A 274 2.27 -12.05 1.92
N GLN A 275 1.82 -11.81 3.16
CA GLN A 275 1.56 -12.89 4.11
C GLN A 275 0.21 -13.54 3.80
N LEU A 276 -0.80 -12.70 3.58
CA LEU A 276 -2.17 -13.11 3.34
C LEU A 276 -2.38 -13.89 2.04
N ASP A 277 -1.58 -13.65 1.00
CA ASP A 277 -1.71 -14.35 -0.29
C ASP A 277 -1.72 -15.89 -0.13
N SER A 278 -0.98 -16.41 0.85
CA SER A 278 -0.85 -17.85 1.11
C SER A 278 -1.81 -18.42 2.16
N ILE A 279 -2.36 -17.60 3.05
CA ILE A 279 -3.12 -18.07 4.23
C ILE A 279 -4.58 -17.64 4.24
N ALA A 280 -4.93 -16.56 3.54
CA ALA A 280 -6.27 -15.97 3.58
C ALA A 280 -7.27 -16.89 2.87
N ASN A 281 -8.40 -17.20 3.50
CA ASN A 281 -9.48 -18.02 2.97
C ASN A 281 -10.84 -17.40 3.30
N VAL A 282 -11.84 -17.67 2.46
CA VAL A 282 -13.23 -17.33 2.80
C VAL A 282 -13.63 -18.14 4.04
N GLY A 283 -14.33 -17.51 4.98
CA GLY A 283 -14.71 -18.08 6.27
C GLY A 283 -13.70 -17.85 7.41
N ASP A 284 -12.52 -17.31 7.12
CA ASP A 284 -11.55 -16.95 8.17
C ASP A 284 -12.17 -15.97 9.18
N LYS A 285 -11.88 -16.17 10.48
CA LYS A 285 -12.26 -15.20 11.51
C LYS A 285 -11.33 -14.00 11.44
N VAL A 286 -11.87 -12.83 11.17
CA VAL A 286 -11.12 -11.58 11.03
C VAL A 286 -11.49 -10.64 12.16
N GLN A 287 -10.47 -10.06 12.79
CA GLN A 287 -10.61 -8.93 13.69
C GLN A 287 -9.64 -7.85 13.25
N ALA A 288 -10.11 -6.60 13.19
CA ALA A 288 -9.29 -5.48 12.80
C ALA A 288 -9.65 -4.23 13.60
N GLU A 289 -8.64 -3.46 13.96
CA GLU A 289 -8.79 -2.13 14.53
C GLU A 289 -7.98 -1.14 13.71
N GLY A 290 -8.41 0.11 13.70
CA GLY A 290 -7.70 1.18 13.03
C GLY A 290 -8.57 2.40 12.86
N PHE A 291 -8.38 3.13 11.76
CA PHE A 291 -9.10 4.36 11.48
C PHE A 291 -10.10 4.17 10.36
N GLY A 292 -11.25 4.81 10.47
CA GLY A 292 -12.22 4.78 9.39
C GLY A 292 -13.56 5.35 9.78
N THR A 293 -14.58 4.98 9.02
CA THR A 293 -15.91 5.58 9.12
C THR A 293 -16.96 4.52 9.42
N ARG A 294 -17.94 4.88 10.26
CA ARG A 294 -19.19 4.14 10.45
C ARG A 294 -20.36 5.06 10.11
N ASN A 295 -21.19 4.65 9.16
CA ASN A 295 -22.41 5.35 8.77
C ASN A 295 -23.53 4.34 8.45
N ASP A 296 -24.72 4.84 8.11
CA ASP A 296 -25.88 3.99 7.77
C ASP A 296 -25.66 3.11 6.53
N SER A 297 -24.68 3.45 5.70
CA SER A 297 -24.36 2.74 4.46
C SER A 297 -23.29 1.66 4.64
N GLY A 298 -22.57 1.65 5.77
CA GLY A 298 -21.59 0.63 6.08
C GLY A 298 -20.53 1.06 7.09
N GLN A 299 -19.59 0.14 7.32
CA GLN A 299 -18.45 0.35 8.21
C GLN A 299 -17.17 0.01 7.46
N THR A 300 -16.21 0.93 7.43
CA THR A 300 -14.89 0.68 6.83
C THR A 300 -13.80 1.04 7.80
N VAL A 301 -12.76 0.22 7.86
CA VAL A 301 -11.55 0.45 8.65
C VAL A 301 -10.32 0.25 7.77
N GLU A 302 -9.39 1.21 7.85
CA GLU A 302 -7.99 1.01 7.50
C GLU A 302 -7.28 0.46 8.72
N ALA A 303 -6.92 -0.82 8.64
CA ALA A 303 -6.38 -1.57 9.75
C ALA A 303 -4.99 -1.05 10.16
N THR A 304 -4.83 -0.79 11.46
CA THR A 304 -3.54 -0.65 12.14
C THR A 304 -3.22 -1.90 12.96
N THR A 305 -4.24 -2.71 13.27
CA THR A 305 -4.10 -4.07 13.78
C THR A 305 -4.97 -5.01 12.95
N LEU A 306 -4.47 -6.21 12.68
CA LEU A 306 -5.20 -7.24 11.94
C LEU A 306 -4.90 -8.60 12.54
N THR A 307 -5.94 -9.38 12.78
CA THR A 307 -5.85 -10.75 13.26
C THR A 307 -6.71 -11.65 12.36
N ILE A 308 -6.11 -12.75 11.90
CA ILE A 308 -6.78 -13.79 11.10
C ILE A 308 -6.71 -15.10 11.86
N ASN A 309 -7.86 -15.70 12.17
CA ASN A 309 -7.99 -16.94 12.94
C ASN A 309 -7.23 -16.89 14.29
N GLY A 310 -7.19 -15.73 14.94
CA GLY A 310 -6.46 -15.51 16.19
C GLY A 310 -4.96 -15.23 16.02
N GLN A 311 -4.42 -15.26 14.80
CA GLN A 311 -3.01 -14.93 14.51
C GLN A 311 -2.88 -13.49 14.03
N SER A 312 -2.01 -12.71 14.68
CA SER A 312 -1.73 -11.33 14.27
C SER A 312 -1.00 -11.30 12.92
N VAL A 313 -1.45 -10.41 12.03
CA VAL A 313 -0.86 -10.15 10.72
C VAL A 313 -0.13 -8.82 10.77
N PRO A 314 1.22 -8.80 10.71
CA PRO A 314 2.00 -7.58 10.61
C PRO A 314 1.56 -6.67 9.46
N LEU A 315 1.24 -5.42 9.79
CA LEU A 315 0.84 -4.39 8.83
C LEU A 315 1.98 -3.42 8.48
N GLU A 316 3.05 -3.38 9.26
CA GLU A 316 4.23 -2.58 8.94
C GLU A 316 5.22 -3.36 8.06
N PRO A 317 5.99 -2.69 7.18
CA PRO A 317 7.10 -3.33 6.50
C PRO A 317 8.13 -3.81 7.53
N GLN A 318 8.49 -5.10 7.47
CA GLN A 318 9.59 -5.61 8.30
C GLN A 318 10.90 -4.92 7.87
N ASN A 319 11.43 -4.03 8.71
CA ASN A 319 12.73 -3.41 8.49
C ASN A 319 13.82 -4.49 8.51
N ARG A 320 14.16 -5.01 7.33
CA ARG A 320 15.32 -5.89 7.11
C ARG A 320 16.60 -5.05 6.99
N TYR A 321 16.93 -4.28 8.02
CA TYR A 321 18.25 -3.65 8.14
C TYR A 321 18.64 -3.49 9.60
N LEU A 322 19.07 -4.60 10.23
CA LEU A 322 20.06 -4.62 11.31
C LEU A 322 20.75 -5.99 11.25
N ARG A 323 21.88 -6.04 10.55
CA ARG A 323 22.94 -7.04 10.74
C ARG A 323 24.27 -6.34 10.58
#